data_AF-A0A958AJQ2-F1
#
_entry.id   AF-A0A958AJQ2-F1
#
_cell.length_a   1.000
_cell.length_b   1.000
_cell.length_c   1.000
_cell.angle_alpha   90.00
_cell.angle_beta   90.00
_cell.angle_gamma   90.00
#
_symmetry.space_group_name_H-M   'P 1'
#
loop_
_entity.id
_entity.type
_entity.pdbx_description
1 polymer ?
#
loop_
_entity_poly.entity_id
_entity_poly.type
_entity_poly.pdbx_seq_one_letter_code
_entity_poly.pdbx_strand_id
1 'polypeptide(L)'
;KAGSIVFFNGYLLHRSLPNRAAGGFRRALVNHYMSAESLLPWHMPENPVGMAVHDHRDIVMIAGTDPYAYKGIEAINFSHIRPNREGGCQWPARDSV
;
A
#
# COMPACT_ATOMS: atom_id res chain seq x y z
N LYS A 1 -18.92 10.49 4.18
CA LYS A 1 -18.95 11.67 3.29
C LYS A 1 -17.61 11.78 2.57
N ALA A 2 -17.46 12.66 1.57
CA ALA A 2 -16.13 12.98 1.05
C ALA A 2 -15.25 13.54 2.19
N GLY A 3 -13.98 13.15 2.25
CA GLY A 3 -13.06 13.50 3.34
C GLY A 3 -13.24 12.70 4.64
N SER A 4 -14.25 11.83 4.76
CA SER A 4 -14.37 10.94 5.91
C SER A 4 -13.33 9.83 5.85
N ILE A 5 -12.85 9.41 7.03
CA ILE A 5 -11.87 8.34 7.19
C ILE A 5 -12.53 7.16 7.92
N VAL A 6 -12.13 5.95 7.54
CA VAL A 6 -12.33 4.74 8.34
C VAL A 6 -10.93 4.24 8.70
N PHE A 7 -10.67 4.06 9.99
CA PHE A 7 -9.41 3.51 10.49
C PHE A 7 -9.69 2.16 11.14
N PHE A 8 -8.95 1.14 10.73
CA PHE A 8 -9.14 -0.22 11.21
C PHE A 8 -7.81 -1.00 11.19
N ASN A 9 -7.74 -2.06 11.98
CA ASN A 9 -6.56 -2.91 12.08
C ASN A 9 -6.42 -3.81 10.84
N GLY A 10 -5.19 -4.06 10.36
CA GLY A 10 -4.91 -4.91 9.20
C GLY A 10 -5.43 -6.36 9.33
N TYR A 11 -5.65 -6.86 10.54
CA TYR A 11 -6.25 -8.18 10.79
C TYR A 11 -7.78 -8.20 10.69
N LEU A 12 -8.44 -7.05 10.55
CA LEU A 12 -9.89 -7.02 10.36
C LEU A 12 -10.23 -7.57 8.98
N LEU A 13 -11.00 -8.66 8.93
CA LEU A 13 -11.58 -9.13 7.69
C LEU A 13 -12.52 -8.07 7.12
N HIS A 14 -12.24 -7.60 5.90
CA HIS A 14 -13.00 -6.52 5.27
C HIS A 14 -13.19 -6.77 3.77
N ARG A 15 -14.29 -6.24 3.21
CA ARG A 15 -14.57 -6.26 1.76
C ARG A 15 -15.39 -5.05 1.35
N SER A 16 -15.31 -4.68 0.06
CA SER A 16 -16.24 -3.72 -0.55
C SER A 16 -17.39 -4.42 -1.26
N LEU A 17 -18.58 -3.82 -1.23
CA LEU A 17 -19.71 -4.26 -2.05
C LEU A 17 -19.58 -3.80 -3.51
N PRO A 18 -20.26 -4.46 -4.47
CA PRO A 18 -20.33 -4.00 -5.84
C PRO A 18 -20.89 -2.58 -5.95
N ASN A 19 -20.28 -1.73 -6.79
CA ASN A 19 -20.84 -0.44 -7.19
C ASN A 19 -22.12 -0.66 -8.02
N ARG A 20 -23.27 -0.17 -7.54
CA ARG A 20 -24.59 -0.23 -8.21
C ARG A 20 -25.16 1.16 -8.55
N ALA A 21 -24.35 2.22 -8.47
CA ALA A 21 -24.79 3.56 -8.82
C ALA A 21 -25.09 3.66 -10.33
N ALA A 22 -26.10 4.46 -10.70
CA ALA A 22 -26.47 4.69 -12.10
C ALA A 22 -25.34 5.35 -12.93
N GLY A 23 -24.39 6.00 -12.25
CA GLY A 23 -23.19 6.56 -12.87
C GLY A 23 -22.13 6.93 -11.84
N GLY A 24 -20.90 7.12 -12.33
CA GLY A 24 -19.76 7.59 -11.53
C GLY A 24 -18.97 6.50 -10.80
N PHE A 25 -17.86 6.93 -10.19
CA PHE A 25 -16.93 6.07 -9.47
C PHE A 25 -16.87 6.45 -7.99
N ARG A 26 -16.67 5.45 -7.13
CA ARG A 26 -16.28 5.67 -5.73
C ARG A 26 -14.75 5.55 -5.61
N ARG A 27 -14.07 6.68 -5.40
CA ARG A 27 -12.62 6.72 -5.15
C ARG A 27 -12.34 6.67 -3.65
N ALA A 28 -11.29 5.96 -3.27
CA ALA A 28 -10.78 5.92 -1.91
C ALA A 28 -9.25 5.91 -1.95
N LEU A 29 -8.62 6.63 -1.04
CA LEU A 29 -7.19 6.58 -0.79
C LEU A 29 -6.96 5.66 0.43
N VAL A 30 -6.06 4.69 0.30
CA VAL A 30 -5.71 3.75 1.37
C VAL A 30 -4.25 3.97 1.73
N ASN A 31 -3.98 4.16 3.02
CA ASN A 31 -2.64 4.21 3.59
C ASN A 31 -2.53 3.10 4.64
N HIS A 32 -1.39 2.42 4.67
CA HIS A 32 -1.07 1.44 5.72
C HIS A 32 -0.08 2.09 6.69
N TYR A 33 -0.40 2.05 7.98
CA TYR A 33 0.45 2.56 9.05
C TYR A 33 0.96 1.38 9.88
N MET A 34 2.23 1.40 10.23
CA MET A 34 2.90 0.37 11.01
C MET A 34 4.02 0.98 11.84
N SER A 35 4.42 0.33 12.93
CA SER A 35 5.64 0.70 13.67
C SER A 35 6.87 0.47 12.78
N ALA A 36 7.82 1.40 12.80
CA ALA A 36 9.11 1.26 12.12
C ALA A 36 10.01 0.17 12.75
N GLU A 37 9.64 -0.36 13.92
CA GLU A 37 10.29 -1.52 14.54
C GLU A 37 9.94 -2.85 13.87
N SER A 38 8.92 -2.86 12.99
CA SER A 38 8.52 -4.06 12.26
C SER A 38 9.20 -4.13 10.89
N LEU A 39 9.65 -5.33 10.50
CA LEU A 39 10.09 -5.59 9.12
C LEU A 39 8.88 -5.61 8.18
N LEU A 40 9.07 -5.11 6.96
CA LEU A 40 7.99 -4.76 6.04
C LEU A 40 7.92 -5.68 4.81
N PRO A 41 7.25 -6.84 4.87
CA PRO A 41 7.19 -7.74 3.72
C PRO A 41 6.04 -7.35 2.76
N TRP A 42 6.04 -6.13 2.23
CA TRP A 42 5.00 -5.64 1.31
C TRP A 42 5.08 -6.25 -0.09
N HIS A 43 6.26 -6.73 -0.48
CA HIS A 43 6.51 -7.43 -1.73
C HIS A 43 7.03 -8.83 -1.49
N MET A 44 6.95 -9.66 -2.54
CA MET A 44 7.60 -10.95 -2.53
C MET A 44 9.12 -10.72 -2.54
N PRO A 45 9.87 -11.25 -1.57
CA PRO A 45 11.31 -11.19 -1.57
C PRO A 45 11.88 -12.00 -2.73
N GLU A 46 13.03 -11.59 -3.20
CA GLU A 46 13.84 -12.40 -4.10
C GLU A 46 14.54 -13.52 -3.32
N ASN A 47 14.69 -14.68 -3.96
CA ASN A 47 15.46 -15.77 -3.37
C ASN A 47 16.91 -15.33 -3.15
N PRO A 48 17.54 -15.68 -2.01
CA PRO A 48 17.10 -16.65 -1.01
C PRO A 48 16.35 -16.05 0.19
N VAL A 49 15.94 -14.78 0.15
CA VAL A 49 15.36 -14.09 1.30
C VAL A 49 13.94 -14.62 1.58
N GLY A 50 13.70 -15.03 2.83
CA GLY A 50 12.37 -15.48 3.26
C GLY A 50 11.43 -14.32 3.61
N MET A 51 10.12 -14.50 3.41
CA MET A 51 9.08 -13.51 3.76
C MET A 51 9.20 -12.99 5.20
N ALA A 52 9.53 -13.87 6.14
CA ALA A 52 9.59 -13.53 7.57
C ALA A 52 10.71 -12.53 7.92
N VAL A 53 11.72 -12.38 7.04
CA VAL A 53 12.89 -11.52 7.27
C VAL A 53 13.02 -10.43 6.19
N HIS A 54 12.05 -10.33 5.28
CA HIS A 54 12.07 -9.32 4.23
C HIS A 54 11.67 -7.94 4.78
N ASP A 55 12.38 -6.91 4.32
CA ASP A 55 12.24 -5.53 4.78
C ASP A 55 12.15 -4.59 3.57
N HIS A 56 10.95 -4.41 3.02
CA HIS A 56 10.65 -3.49 1.92
C HIS A 56 10.57 -2.06 2.47
N ARG A 57 11.71 -1.37 2.52
CA ARG A 57 11.86 -0.04 3.15
C ARG A 57 11.54 1.12 2.22
N ASP A 58 10.48 1.00 1.44
CA ASP A 58 9.88 2.13 0.74
C ASP A 58 8.73 2.70 1.57
N ILE A 59 9.11 3.53 2.53
CA ILE A 59 8.23 4.05 3.58
C ILE A 59 8.43 5.54 3.78
N VAL A 60 7.41 6.15 4.39
CA VAL A 60 7.47 7.53 4.87
C VAL A 60 7.33 7.51 6.38
N MET A 61 8.38 7.97 7.08
CA MET A 61 8.30 8.19 8.53
C MET A 61 7.41 9.40 8.82
N ILE A 62 6.26 9.16 9.44
CA ILE A 62 5.29 10.22 9.78
C ILE A 62 5.39 10.69 11.24
N ALA A 63 5.98 9.88 12.12
CA ALA A 63 6.14 10.15 13.54
C ALA A 63 7.23 9.26 14.15
N GLY A 64 7.85 9.72 15.23
CA GLY A 64 8.88 8.97 15.96
C GLY A 64 10.24 8.97 15.27
N THR A 65 11.10 8.01 15.66
CA THR A 65 12.44 7.81 15.11
C THR A 65 12.55 6.39 14.56
N ASP A 66 13.13 6.25 13.37
CA ASP A 66 13.35 4.96 12.73
C ASP A 66 14.52 4.21 13.38
N PRO A 67 14.30 3.07 14.08
CA PRO A 67 15.37 2.30 14.71
C PRO A 67 16.32 1.65 13.69
N TYR A 68 15.90 1.55 12.43
CA TYR A 68 16.66 0.97 11.34
C TYR A 68 17.13 2.01 10.33
N ALA A 69 17.23 3.29 10.72
CA ALA A 69 17.66 4.38 9.84
C ALA A 69 18.99 4.10 9.12
N TYR A 70 19.89 3.33 9.75
CA TYR A 70 21.18 2.92 9.18
C TYR A 70 21.05 2.02 7.93
N LYS A 71 19.89 1.40 7.70
CA LYS A 71 19.60 0.61 6.50
C LYS A 71 19.21 1.46 5.29
N GLY A 72 18.84 2.73 5.51
CA GLY A 72 18.27 3.59 4.48
C GLY A 72 16.79 3.31 4.17
N ILE A 73 16.24 4.15 3.30
CA ILE A 73 14.87 4.07 2.75
C ILE A 73 15.01 4.18 1.22
N GLU A 74 14.16 3.44 0.51
CA GLU A 74 14.09 3.43 -0.95
C GLU A 74 12.86 4.20 -1.43
N ALA A 75 12.85 4.62 -2.70
CA ALA A 75 11.72 5.32 -3.32
C ALA A 75 11.34 4.64 -4.65
N ILE A 76 10.64 3.51 -4.55
CA ILE A 76 10.38 2.59 -5.65
C ILE A 76 8.94 2.76 -6.17
N ASN A 77 7.99 2.86 -5.25
CA ASN A 77 6.56 2.92 -5.50
C ASN A 77 6.13 4.35 -5.81
N PHE A 78 5.05 4.45 -6.58
CA PHE A 78 4.44 5.72 -6.93
C PHE A 78 2.91 5.60 -6.90
N SER A 79 2.27 6.76 -6.71
CA SER A 79 0.81 6.85 -6.66
C SER A 79 0.23 6.50 -8.03
N HIS A 80 -0.73 5.59 -8.06
CA HIS A 80 -1.42 5.20 -9.28
C HIS A 80 -2.88 4.85 -9.03
N ILE A 81 -3.68 4.92 -10.09
CA ILE A 81 -5.08 4.52 -10.07
C ILE A 81 -5.18 3.15 -10.73
N ARG A 82 -5.86 2.20 -10.07
CA ARG A 82 -6.12 0.91 -10.70
C ARG A 82 -6.95 1.10 -11.98
N PRO A 83 -6.60 0.41 -13.08
CA PRO A 83 -7.40 0.43 -14.29
C PRO A 83 -8.87 0.09 -14.01
N ASN A 84 -9.77 0.60 -14.85
CA ASN A 84 -11.16 0.18 -14.79
C ASN A 84 -11.22 -1.36 -14.97
N ARG A 85 -12.24 -2.01 -14.41
CA ARG A 85 -12.34 -3.47 -14.16
C ARG A 85 -11.98 -4.43 -15.32
N GLU A 86 -11.72 -3.92 -16.51
CA GLU A 86 -11.33 -4.63 -17.72
C GLU A 86 -9.83 -5.02 -17.76
N GLY A 87 -8.97 -4.48 -16.88
CA GLY A 87 -7.51 -4.65 -16.96
C GLY A 87 -6.83 -5.64 -15.99
N GLY A 88 -7.55 -6.27 -15.04
CA GLY A 88 -6.94 -7.19 -14.07
C GLY A 88 -5.88 -6.55 -13.13
N CYS A 89 -5.00 -7.36 -12.54
CA CYS A 89 -3.88 -6.93 -11.67
C CYS A 89 -2.71 -6.33 -12.47
N GLN A 90 -2.99 -5.44 -13.43
CA GLN A 90 -1.91 -4.73 -14.11
C GLN A 90 -1.41 -3.59 -13.21
N TRP A 91 -0.14 -3.71 -12.83
CA TRP A 91 0.59 -2.63 -12.17
C TRP A 91 0.94 -1.58 -13.23
N PRO A 92 0.54 -0.32 -13.03
CA PRO A 92 0.90 0.73 -13.96
C PRO A 92 2.42 0.96 -13.93
N ALA A 93 2.99 1.37 -15.06
CA ALA A 93 4.37 1.81 -15.17
C ALA A 93 4.47 3.32 -14.88
N ARG A 94 5.61 3.79 -14.37
CA ARG A 94 5.79 5.18 -13.95
C ARG A 94 5.54 6.20 -15.08
N ASP A 95 5.73 5.77 -16.32
CA ASP A 95 5.60 6.58 -17.55
C ASP A 95 4.29 6.30 -18.31
N SER A 96 3.32 5.59 -17.71
CA SER A 96 2.08 5.17 -18.38
C SER A 96 0.91 6.16 -18.25
N VAL A 97 1.20 7.44 -17.93
CA VAL A 97 0.21 8.52 -17.82
C VAL A 97 0.47 9.60 -18.87
#